data_AF-Q23C06-F1
#
_entry.id   AF-Q23C06-F1
#
_cell.length_a   1.000
_cell.length_b   1.000
_cell.length_c   1.000
_cell.angle_alpha   90.00
_cell.angle_beta   90.00
_cell.angle_gamma   90.00
#
_symmetry.space_group_name_H-M   'P 1'
#
loop_
_entity.id
_entity.type
_entity.pdbx_description
1 polymer ?
#
loop_
_entity_poly.entity_id
_entity_poly.type
_entity_poly.pdbx_seq_one_letter_code
_entity_poly.pdbx_strand_id
1 'polypeptide(L)'
;MRSQEKKSGNSCLYCLYNVFNFLFLLQSLLVIAMGAWLWYEVKKIGPFNLGFIILGLIEFLLSLFGQHVKKSRAKMNCYLLFLFLLFTAQAVVASIAIASKDKILDWASERADSPQEAQHIKDLIQNNVKTSIYITFAALVIQMLCIWTVWAYKKSFITRNTTHEFLIEQEDGRKISLQEHQQRQKEEITAKYDRLRKEEQQRFDSAYSSYDSSSKPTKKK
;
A
#
# COMPACT_ATOMS: atom_id res chain seq x y z
N MET A 1 -0.27 -25.01 -7.47
CA MET A 1 -0.13 -23.54 -7.40
C MET A 1 -1.31 -22.98 -6.63
N ARG A 2 -1.16 -22.64 -5.34
CA ARG A 2 -2.23 -21.98 -4.59
C ARG A 2 -2.36 -20.56 -5.12
N SER A 3 -3.53 -20.21 -5.64
CA SER A 3 -3.91 -18.83 -5.92
C SER A 3 -3.66 -18.03 -4.64
N GLN A 4 -2.59 -17.21 -4.63
CA GLN A 4 -2.41 -16.22 -3.58
C GLN A 4 -3.59 -15.26 -3.71
N GLU A 5 -4.66 -15.52 -2.95
CA GLU A 5 -5.70 -14.55 -2.70
C GLU A 5 -4.99 -13.28 -2.25
N LYS A 6 -5.03 -12.27 -3.12
CA LYS A 6 -4.42 -10.97 -2.88
C LYS A 6 -5.15 -10.37 -1.69
N LYS A 7 -4.54 -10.50 -0.50
CA LYS A 7 -5.02 -9.90 0.74
C LYS A 7 -5.11 -8.38 0.53
N SER A 8 -6.31 -7.90 0.26
CA SER A 8 -6.57 -6.47 0.11
C SER A 8 -6.55 -5.80 1.50
N GLY A 9 -6.07 -4.56 1.57
CA GLY A 9 -6.17 -3.74 2.79
C GLY A 9 -7.61 -3.45 3.18
N ASN A 10 -7.84 -2.50 4.09
CA ASN A 10 -9.19 -2.03 4.40
C ASN A 10 -9.89 -1.53 3.11
N SER A 11 -11.00 -2.18 2.75
CA SER A 11 -11.76 -1.89 1.52
C SER A 11 -12.29 -0.45 1.47
N CYS A 12 -12.63 0.15 2.62
CA CYS A 12 -13.07 1.55 2.69
C CYS A 12 -11.91 2.51 2.35
N LEU A 13 -10.73 2.31 2.96
CA LEU A 13 -9.54 3.12 2.64
C LEU A 13 -9.13 2.95 1.17
N TYR A 14 -9.30 1.74 0.63
CA TYR A 14 -9.06 1.49 -0.78
C TYR A 14 -10.05 2.23 -1.70
N CYS A 15 -11.32 2.27 -1.33
CA CYS A 15 -12.34 3.02 -2.07
C CYS A 15 -12.01 4.52 -2.04
N LEU A 16 -11.73 5.08 -0.86
CA LEU A 16 -11.30 6.47 -0.70
C LEU A 16 -10.05 6.79 -1.52
N TYR A 17 -9.05 5.91 -1.50
CA TYR A 17 -7.85 6.03 -2.31
C TYR A 17 -8.19 6.15 -3.81
N ASN A 18 -9.07 5.28 -4.34
CA ASN A 18 -9.46 5.35 -5.76
C ASN A 18 -10.23 6.64 -6.07
N VAL A 19 -11.11 7.10 -5.16
CA VAL A 19 -11.86 8.35 -5.32
C VAL A 19 -10.92 9.55 -5.38
N PHE A 20 -9.99 9.70 -4.43
CA PHE A 20 -9.05 10.83 -4.44
C PHE A 20 -8.06 10.75 -5.60
N ASN A 21 -7.62 9.55 -6.00
CA ASN A 21 -6.78 9.41 -7.18
C ASN A 21 -7.55 9.75 -8.47
N PHE A 22 -8.86 9.51 -8.53
CA PHE A 22 -9.72 9.94 -9.64
C PHE A 22 -9.93 11.46 -9.64
N LEU A 23 -10.13 12.09 -8.48
CA LEU A 23 -10.17 13.55 -8.37
C LEU A 23 -8.83 14.17 -8.80
N PHE A 24 -7.71 13.54 -8.44
CA PHE A 24 -6.39 13.96 -8.88
C PHE A 24 -6.19 13.81 -10.40
N LEU A 25 -6.72 12.74 -11.00
CA LEU A 25 -6.79 12.60 -12.47
C LEU A 25 -7.59 13.75 -13.11
N LEU A 26 -8.78 14.07 -12.59
CA LEU A 26 -9.59 15.18 -13.11
C LEU A 26 -8.89 16.52 -12.96
N GLN A 27 -8.24 16.76 -11.83
CA GLN A 27 -7.41 17.95 -11.61
C GLN A 27 -6.31 18.06 -12.68
N SER A 28 -5.60 16.97 -12.98
CA SER A 28 -4.53 16.99 -13.97
C SER A 28 -5.03 17.34 -15.37
N LEU A 29 -6.22 16.86 -15.75
CA LEU A 29 -6.88 17.23 -17.01
C LEU A 29 -7.25 18.71 -17.04
N LEU A 30 -7.73 19.28 -15.93
CA LEU A 30 -8.02 20.71 -15.84
C LEU A 30 -6.75 21.55 -16.01
N VAL A 31 -5.63 21.13 -15.43
CA VAL A 31 -4.33 21.82 -15.58
C VAL A 31 -3.85 21.78 -17.03
N ILE A 32 -3.95 20.62 -17.69
CA ILE A 32 -3.62 20.49 -19.13
C ILE A 32 -4.52 21.40 -19.97
N ALA A 33 -5.84 21.37 -19.73
CA ALA A 33 -6.81 22.18 -20.45
C ALA A 33 -6.54 23.68 -20.26
N MET A 34 -6.18 24.12 -19.04
CA MET A 34 -5.81 25.50 -18.76
C MET A 34 -4.53 25.91 -19.49
N GLY A 35 -3.50 25.05 -19.51
CA GLY A 35 -2.28 25.31 -20.28
C GLY A 35 -2.53 25.40 -21.80
N ALA A 36 -3.39 24.54 -22.33
CA ALA A 36 -3.79 24.57 -23.74
C ALA A 36 -4.62 25.82 -24.08
N TRP A 37 -5.55 26.22 -23.19
CA TRP A 37 -6.34 27.43 -23.35
C TRP A 37 -5.46 28.70 -23.30
N LEU A 38 -4.53 28.78 -22.34
CA LEU A 38 -3.56 29.89 -22.27
C LEU A 38 -2.68 29.99 -23.51
N TRP A 39 -2.27 28.84 -24.07
CA TRP A 39 -1.55 28.83 -25.34
C TRP A 39 -2.44 29.37 -26.48
N TYR A 40 -3.68 28.91 -26.59
CA TYR A 40 -4.62 29.39 -27.61
C TYR A 40 -4.83 30.91 -27.56
N GLU A 41 -5.06 31.46 -26.35
CA GLU A 41 -5.31 32.91 -26.16
C GLU A 41 -4.08 33.77 -26.45
N VAL A 42 -2.93 33.40 -25.90
CA VAL A 42 -1.71 34.23 -25.99
C VAL A 42 -1.05 34.12 -27.36
N LYS A 43 -1.40 33.10 -28.17
CA LYS A 43 -0.84 32.80 -29.51
C LYS A 43 0.69 32.70 -29.59
N LYS A 44 1.39 32.76 -28.44
CA LYS A 44 2.83 32.55 -28.29
C LYS A 44 3.05 31.37 -27.33
N ILE A 45 3.93 30.44 -27.73
CA ILE A 45 4.37 29.36 -26.84
C ILE A 45 5.37 29.97 -25.85
N GLY A 46 4.85 30.38 -24.69
CA GLY A 46 5.68 30.77 -23.57
C GLY A 46 6.15 29.56 -22.75
N PRO A 47 7.30 29.64 -22.07
CA PRO A 47 7.76 28.61 -21.14
C PRO A 47 6.72 28.35 -20.02
N PHE A 48 5.91 29.35 -19.66
CA PHE A 48 4.81 29.20 -18.71
C PHE A 48 3.71 28.26 -19.20
N ASN A 49 3.19 28.47 -20.42
CA ASN A 49 2.12 27.64 -21.00
C ASN A 49 2.59 26.19 -21.14
N LEU A 50 3.80 26.01 -21.65
CA LEU A 50 4.42 24.69 -21.78
C LEU A 50 4.62 24.03 -20.40
N GLY A 51 5.02 24.81 -19.39
CA GLY A 51 5.16 24.35 -18.01
C GLY A 51 3.87 23.79 -17.43
N PHE A 52 2.74 24.47 -17.62
CA PHE A 52 1.43 23.97 -17.18
C PHE A 52 1.05 22.66 -17.87
N ILE A 53 1.26 22.55 -19.18
CA ILE A 53 0.96 21.33 -19.93
C ILE A 53 1.84 20.17 -19.44
N ILE A 54 3.14 20.38 -19.30
CA ILE A 54 4.07 19.35 -18.81
C ILE A 54 3.72 18.93 -17.39
N LEU A 55 3.44 19.88 -16.49
CA LEU A 55 3.05 19.61 -15.11
C LEU A 55 1.77 18.77 -15.06
N GLY A 56 0.74 19.19 -15.81
CA GLY A 56 -0.52 18.46 -15.90
C GLY A 56 -0.34 17.05 -16.49
N LEU A 57 0.54 16.89 -17.50
CA LEU A 57 0.88 15.56 -18.03
C LEU A 57 1.58 14.67 -17.00
N ILE A 58 2.50 15.23 -16.20
CA ILE A 58 3.16 14.50 -15.12
C ILE A 58 2.14 14.05 -14.06
N GLU A 59 1.25 14.96 -13.64
CA GLU A 59 0.17 14.62 -12.71
C GLU A 59 -0.76 13.54 -13.26
N PHE A 60 -1.11 13.66 -14.54
CA PHE A 60 -1.96 12.69 -15.25
C PHE A 60 -1.31 11.30 -15.25
N LEU A 61 -0.05 11.20 -15.68
CA LEU A 61 0.68 9.94 -15.66
C LEU A 61 0.82 9.36 -14.24
N LEU A 62 1.04 10.22 -13.25
CA LEU A 62 1.15 9.79 -11.86
C LEU A 62 -0.19 9.26 -11.34
N SER A 63 -1.31 9.89 -11.69
CA SER A 63 -2.66 9.42 -11.31
C SER A 63 -2.98 8.06 -11.96
N LEU A 64 -2.57 7.82 -13.21
CA LEU A 64 -2.68 6.51 -13.86
C LEU A 64 -1.78 5.48 -13.17
N PHE A 65 -0.54 5.86 -12.85
CA PHE A 65 0.38 5.00 -12.12
C PHE A 65 -0.22 4.56 -10.77
N GLY A 66 -0.87 5.49 -10.05
CA GLY A 66 -1.59 5.20 -8.80
C GLY A 66 -2.52 3.99 -8.93
N GLN A 67 -3.31 3.91 -9.99
CA GLN A 67 -4.24 2.79 -10.19
C GLN A 67 -3.55 1.41 -10.20
N HIS A 68 -2.26 1.35 -10.57
CA HIS A 68 -1.46 0.11 -10.65
C HIS A 68 -0.57 -0.15 -9.42
N VAL A 69 -0.45 0.80 -8.49
CA VAL A 69 0.47 0.73 -7.33
C VAL A 69 0.06 -0.35 -6.29
N LYS A 70 -1.18 -0.81 -6.35
CA LYS A 70 -1.89 -1.66 -5.37
C LYS A 70 -1.19 -2.95 -4.93
N LYS A 71 -0.23 -3.44 -5.73
CA LYS A 71 0.38 -4.77 -5.54
C LYS A 71 1.75 -4.75 -4.84
N SER A 72 2.39 -3.60 -4.68
CA SER A 72 3.76 -3.54 -4.15
C SER A 72 3.97 -2.38 -3.21
N ARG A 73 4.46 -2.69 -2.01
CA ARG A 73 4.85 -1.70 -0.99
C ARG A 73 5.90 -0.72 -1.53
N ALA A 74 6.87 -1.21 -2.31
CA ALA A 74 7.90 -0.38 -2.91
C ALA A 74 7.29 0.62 -3.91
N LYS A 75 6.36 0.16 -4.77
CA LYS A 75 5.64 1.04 -5.70
C LYS A 75 4.81 2.10 -4.96
N MET A 76 4.22 1.75 -3.83
CA MET A 76 3.43 2.69 -3.02
C MET A 76 4.28 3.75 -2.33
N ASN A 77 5.47 3.39 -1.86
CA ASN A 77 6.45 4.36 -1.36
C ASN A 77 6.92 5.31 -2.47
N CYS A 78 7.25 4.75 -3.63
CA CYS A 78 7.70 5.53 -4.79
C CYS A 78 6.62 6.52 -5.25
N TYR A 79 5.37 6.05 -5.37
CA TYR A 79 4.22 6.90 -5.70
C TYR A 79 3.99 8.02 -4.67
N LEU A 80 4.05 7.71 -3.38
CA LEU A 80 3.90 8.69 -2.31
C LEU A 80 5.03 9.74 -2.32
N LEU A 81 6.27 9.32 -2.61
CA LEU A 81 7.40 10.23 -2.75
C LEU A 81 7.17 11.21 -3.91
N PHE A 82 6.77 10.72 -5.08
CA PHE A 82 6.49 11.58 -6.23
C PHE A 82 5.31 12.54 -5.97
N LEU A 83 4.23 12.07 -5.36
CA LEU A 83 3.12 12.94 -4.96
C LEU A 83 3.58 14.04 -4.00
N PHE A 84 4.40 13.70 -3.00
CA PHE A 84 4.90 14.67 -2.04
C PHE A 84 5.84 15.72 -2.67
N LEU A 85 6.71 15.29 -3.60
CA LEU A 85 7.56 16.20 -4.36
C LEU A 85 6.74 17.17 -5.22
N LEU A 86 5.72 16.66 -5.93
CA LEU A 86 4.82 17.50 -6.73
C LEU A 86 4.04 18.48 -5.86
N PHE A 87 3.47 18.01 -4.75
CA PHE A 87 2.76 18.86 -3.80
C PHE A 87 3.65 19.99 -3.28
N THR A 88 4.88 19.66 -2.87
CA THR A 88 5.83 20.65 -2.35
C THR A 88 6.22 21.66 -3.43
N ALA A 89 6.53 21.19 -4.65
CA ALA A 89 6.87 22.05 -5.77
C ALA A 89 5.72 23.01 -6.12
N GLN A 90 4.48 22.52 -6.18
CA GLN A 90 3.31 23.35 -6.44
C GLN A 90 3.02 24.32 -5.31
N ALA A 91 3.14 23.91 -4.05
CA ALA A 91 2.96 24.80 -2.91
C ALA A 91 3.99 25.94 -2.92
N VAL A 92 5.26 25.66 -3.24
CA VAL A 92 6.31 26.68 -3.38
C VAL A 92 6.01 27.61 -4.55
N VAL A 93 5.69 27.09 -5.73
CA VAL A 93 5.36 27.91 -6.91
C VAL A 93 4.13 28.78 -6.65
N ALA A 94 3.08 28.24 -6.04
CA ALA A 94 1.89 28.99 -5.66
C ALA A 94 2.23 30.11 -4.68
N SER A 95 3.06 29.82 -3.67
CA SER A 95 3.50 30.81 -2.68
C SER A 95 4.31 31.94 -3.32
N ILE A 96 5.24 31.61 -4.22
CA ILE A 96 6.03 32.58 -4.98
C ILE A 96 5.12 33.43 -5.87
N ALA A 97 4.16 32.81 -6.57
CA ALA A 97 3.23 33.50 -7.45
C ALA A 97 2.34 34.50 -6.68
N ILE A 98 1.88 34.12 -5.48
CA ILE A 98 1.10 35.01 -4.61
C ILE A 98 1.98 36.15 -4.08
N ALA A 99 3.19 35.85 -3.60
CA ALA A 99 4.09 36.84 -3.02
C ALA A 99 4.67 37.82 -4.06
N SER A 100 4.83 37.36 -5.31
CA SER A 100 5.43 38.13 -6.40
C SER A 100 4.41 38.56 -7.45
N LYS A 101 3.11 38.60 -7.10
CA LYS A 101 2.03 38.90 -8.05
C LYS A 101 2.26 40.19 -8.85
N ASP A 102 2.72 41.25 -8.18
CA ASP A 102 2.89 42.56 -8.78
C ASP A 102 4.07 42.56 -9.75
N LYS A 103 5.16 41.86 -9.40
CA LYS A 103 6.31 41.66 -10.28
C LYS A 103 5.97 40.84 -11.53
N ILE A 104 5.10 39.84 -11.39
CA ILE A 104 4.62 39.02 -12.52
C ILE A 104 3.75 39.88 -13.45
N LEU A 105 2.88 40.72 -12.89
CA LEU A 105 2.07 41.67 -13.67
C LEU A 105 2.93 42.65 -14.46
N ASP A 106 3.96 43.22 -13.82
CA ASP A 106 4.86 44.16 -14.48
C ASP A 106 5.70 43.46 -15.57
N TRP A 107 6.26 42.29 -15.28
CA TRP A 107 6.98 41.48 -16.26
C TRP A 107 6.12 41.08 -17.47
N ALA A 108 4.84 40.74 -17.25
CA ALA A 108 3.92 40.40 -18.33
C ALA A 108 3.60 41.62 -19.21
N SER A 109 3.56 42.81 -18.59
CA SER A 109 3.25 44.07 -19.28
C SER A 109 4.42 44.58 -20.10
N GLU A 110 5.65 44.41 -19.63
CA GLU A 110 6.88 44.76 -20.36
C GLU A 110 7.05 43.94 -21.65
N ARG A 111 6.40 42.78 -21.75
CA ARG A 111 6.48 41.87 -22.91
C ARG A 111 5.31 41.99 -23.87
N ALA A 112 4.35 42.87 -23.59
CA ALA A 112 3.24 43.14 -24.50
C ALA A 112 3.74 43.94 -25.71
N ASP A 113 3.20 43.67 -26.90
CA ASP A 113 3.63 44.33 -28.13
C ASP A 113 3.02 45.75 -28.24
N SER A 114 2.01 46.06 -27.42
CA SER A 114 1.38 47.39 -27.37
C SER A 114 0.90 47.79 -25.95
N PRO A 115 0.73 49.10 -25.67
CA PRO A 115 0.19 49.56 -24.38
C PRO A 115 -1.25 49.09 -24.10
N GLN A 116 -2.07 48.95 -25.15
CA GLN A 116 -3.45 48.46 -25.06
C GLN A 116 -3.48 46.98 -24.68
N GLU A 117 -2.60 46.18 -25.28
CA GLU A 117 -2.43 44.76 -24.93
C GLU A 117 -1.90 44.59 -23.50
N ALA A 118 -0.93 45.42 -23.08
CA ALA A 118 -0.41 45.42 -21.72
C ALA A 118 -1.52 45.65 -20.68
N GLN A 119 -2.37 46.65 -20.91
CA GLN A 119 -3.50 46.95 -20.03
C GLN A 119 -4.52 45.81 -20.00
N HIS A 120 -4.85 45.25 -21.17
CA HIS A 120 -5.75 44.11 -21.28
C HIS A 120 -5.22 42.87 -20.52
N ILE A 121 -3.92 42.57 -20.62
CA ILE A 121 -3.28 41.48 -19.87
C ILE A 121 -3.32 41.76 -18.37
N LYS A 122 -3.02 42.99 -17.92
CA LYS A 122 -3.11 43.36 -16.50
C LYS A 122 -4.51 43.15 -15.95
N ASP A 123 -5.54 43.64 -16.64
CA ASP A 123 -6.93 43.53 -16.20
C ASP A 123 -7.39 42.06 -16.18
N LEU A 124 -7.02 41.28 -17.20
CA LEU A 124 -7.35 39.85 -17.28
C LEU A 124 -6.69 39.06 -16.15
N ILE A 125 -5.42 39.32 -15.84
CA ILE A 125 -4.74 38.68 -14.72
C ILE A 125 -5.36 39.14 -13.39
N GLN A 126 -5.53 40.45 -13.15
CA GLN A 126 -6.08 40.95 -11.88
C GLN A 126 -7.47 40.40 -11.57
N ASN A 127 -8.35 40.32 -12.57
CA ASN A 127 -9.70 39.80 -12.41
C ASN A 127 -9.72 38.28 -12.15
N ASN A 128 -8.76 37.53 -12.71
CA ASN A 128 -8.70 36.08 -12.59
C ASN A 128 -7.76 35.57 -11.49
N VAL A 129 -6.89 36.42 -10.91
CA VAL A 129 -5.91 36.02 -9.88
C VAL A 129 -6.61 35.44 -8.66
N LYS A 130 -7.70 36.06 -8.17
CA LYS A 130 -8.44 35.52 -7.02
C LYS A 130 -8.98 34.12 -7.29
N THR A 131 -9.60 33.93 -8.46
CA THR A 131 -10.13 32.63 -8.90
C THR A 131 -9.01 31.61 -9.03
N SER A 132 -7.88 31.98 -9.62
CA SER A 132 -6.71 31.12 -9.77
C SER A 132 -6.12 30.69 -8.41
N ILE A 133 -6.05 31.60 -7.44
CA ILE A 133 -5.63 31.28 -6.06
C ILE A 133 -6.57 30.25 -5.44
N TYR A 134 -7.89 30.42 -5.54
CA TYR A 134 -8.85 29.45 -4.99
C TYR A 134 -8.75 28.08 -5.64
N ILE A 135 -8.60 28.03 -6.97
CA ILE A 135 -8.41 26.77 -7.72
C ILE A 135 -7.13 26.09 -7.26
N THR A 136 -6.04 26.85 -7.12
CA THR A 136 -4.74 26.32 -6.67
C THR A 136 -4.83 25.76 -5.25
N PHE A 137 -5.51 26.46 -4.33
CA PHE A 137 -5.73 25.96 -2.98
C PHE A 137 -6.58 24.68 -2.98
N ALA A 138 -7.65 24.62 -3.78
CA ALA A 138 -8.47 23.42 -3.90
C ALA A 138 -7.66 22.23 -4.43
N ALA A 139 -6.83 22.44 -5.44
CA ALA A 139 -5.90 21.45 -5.98
C ALA A 139 -4.91 20.93 -4.92
N LEU A 140 -4.29 21.83 -4.15
CA LEU A 140 -3.38 21.46 -3.06
C LEU A 140 -4.10 20.65 -1.98
N VAL A 141 -5.34 20.98 -1.63
CA VAL A 141 -6.15 20.22 -0.67
C VAL A 141 -6.45 18.82 -1.21
N ILE A 142 -6.86 18.68 -2.47
CA ILE A 142 -7.10 17.37 -3.11
C ILE A 142 -5.84 16.51 -3.08
N GLN A 143 -4.69 17.07 -3.45
CA GLN A 143 -3.40 16.36 -3.38
C GLN A 143 -3.03 15.95 -1.95
N MET A 144 -3.21 16.84 -0.98
CA MET A 144 -2.95 16.55 0.43
C MET A 144 -3.82 15.38 0.92
N LEU A 145 -5.11 15.38 0.58
CA LEU A 145 -6.02 14.27 0.89
C LEU A 145 -5.63 12.98 0.18
N CYS A 146 -5.16 13.06 -1.07
CA CYS A 146 -4.62 11.92 -1.81
C CYS A 146 -3.38 11.33 -1.09
N ILE A 147 -2.40 12.16 -0.72
CA ILE A 147 -1.21 11.74 0.04
C ILE A 147 -1.63 11.09 1.36
N TRP A 148 -2.53 11.72 2.10
CA TRP A 148 -3.01 11.22 3.38
C TRP A 148 -3.70 9.86 3.25
N THR A 149 -4.59 9.69 2.27
CA THR A 149 -5.29 8.42 2.05
C THR A 149 -4.36 7.31 1.58
N VAL A 150 -3.38 7.62 0.72
CA VAL A 150 -2.34 6.65 0.32
C VAL A 150 -1.52 6.21 1.53
N TRP A 151 -1.14 7.16 2.39
CA TRP A 151 -0.39 6.88 3.61
C TRP A 151 -1.20 6.02 4.59
N ALA A 152 -2.47 6.36 4.81
CA ALA A 152 -3.38 5.59 5.66
C ALA A 152 -3.62 4.18 5.12
N TYR A 153 -3.84 4.03 3.80
CA TYR A 153 -4.01 2.74 3.15
C TYR A 153 -2.73 1.88 3.25
N LYS A 154 -1.55 2.48 3.03
CA LYS A 154 -0.25 1.82 3.23
C LYS A 154 -0.12 1.29 4.66
N LYS A 155 -0.45 2.10 5.67
CA LYS A 155 -0.38 1.68 7.08
C LYS A 155 -1.32 0.51 7.35
N SER A 156 -2.56 0.58 6.85
CA SER A 156 -3.53 -0.52 6.95
C SER A 156 -3.04 -1.81 6.31
N PHE A 157 -2.37 -1.71 5.16
CA PHE A 157 -1.77 -2.87 4.47
C PHE A 157 -0.65 -3.52 5.29
N ILE A 158 0.24 -2.72 5.89
CA ILE A 158 1.33 -3.23 6.73
C ILE A 158 0.78 -3.93 7.97
N THR A 159 -0.15 -3.29 8.69
CA THR A 159 -0.73 -3.86 9.91
C THR A 159 -1.38 -5.22 9.64
N ARG A 160 -2.13 -5.37 8.54
CA ARG A 160 -2.74 -6.66 8.17
C ARG A 160 -1.72 -7.76 7.89
N ASN A 161 -0.64 -7.44 7.20
CA ASN A 161 0.40 -8.44 6.91
C ASN A 161 1.08 -8.91 8.19
N THR A 162 1.46 -7.99 9.09
CA THR A 162 2.11 -8.34 10.36
C THR A 162 1.19 -9.15 11.27
N THR A 163 -0.09 -8.77 11.41
CA THR A 163 -1.05 -9.56 12.21
C THR A 163 -1.23 -10.96 11.62
N HIS A 164 -1.26 -11.09 10.29
CA HIS A 164 -1.40 -12.39 9.67
C HIS A 164 -0.15 -13.26 9.80
N GLU A 165 1.05 -12.70 9.68
CA GLU A 165 2.29 -13.43 9.95
C GLU A 165 2.32 -13.95 11.39
N PHE A 166 1.94 -13.10 12.35
CA PHE A 166 1.80 -13.50 13.75
C PHE A 166 0.76 -14.62 13.95
N LEU A 167 -0.39 -14.54 13.27
CA LEU A 167 -1.42 -15.59 13.35
C LEU A 167 -0.96 -16.92 12.74
N ILE A 168 -0.22 -16.89 11.63
CA ILE A 168 0.38 -18.11 11.05
C ILE A 168 1.39 -18.71 12.03
N GLU A 169 2.28 -17.89 12.58
CA GLU A 169 3.29 -18.33 13.54
C GLU A 169 2.65 -18.95 14.78
N GLN A 170 1.57 -18.35 15.29
CA GLN A 170 0.81 -18.89 16.42
C GLN A 170 0.03 -20.18 16.08
N GLU A 171 -0.44 -20.33 14.84
CA GLU A 171 -1.11 -21.55 14.37
C GLU A 171 -0.11 -22.68 14.17
N ASP A 172 1.06 -22.40 13.59
CA ASP A 172 2.14 -23.37 13.40
C ASP A 172 2.73 -23.81 14.75
N GLY A 173 2.93 -22.88 15.69
CA GLY A 173 3.30 -23.22 17.07
C GLY A 173 2.28 -24.12 17.77
N ARG A 174 0.97 -23.90 17.54
CA ARG A 174 -0.10 -24.78 18.05
C ARG A 174 -0.12 -26.16 17.38
N LYS A 175 0.19 -26.25 16.08
CA LYS A 175 0.28 -27.54 15.38
C LYS A 175 1.46 -28.36 15.88
N ILE A 176 2.62 -27.71 16.10
CA ILE A 176 3.81 -28.37 16.66
C ILE A 176 3.51 -28.92 18.05
N SER A 177 2.92 -28.12 18.94
CA SER A 177 2.59 -28.59 20.29
C SER A 177 1.56 -29.74 20.29
N LEU A 178 0.58 -29.72 19.38
CA LEU A 178 -0.38 -30.81 19.22
C LEU A 178 0.29 -32.09 18.70
N GLN A 179 1.22 -31.99 17.74
CA GLN A 179 1.98 -33.12 17.23
C GLN A 179 2.86 -33.74 18.31
N GLU A 180 3.56 -32.90 19.10
CA GLU A 180 4.36 -33.37 20.24
C GLU A 180 3.50 -34.10 21.27
N HIS A 181 2.31 -33.57 21.59
CA HIS A 181 1.38 -34.22 22.51
C HIS A 181 0.87 -35.57 21.98
N GLN A 182 0.54 -35.65 20.69
CA GLN A 182 0.14 -36.91 20.06
C GLN A 182 1.27 -37.93 20.03
N GLN A 183 2.51 -37.48 19.82
CA GLN A 183 3.67 -38.36 19.80
C GLN A 183 3.97 -38.93 21.19
N ARG A 184 3.92 -38.10 22.24
CA ARG A 184 4.04 -38.57 23.64
C ARG A 184 2.95 -39.57 24.00
N GLN A 185 1.69 -39.33 23.61
CA GLN A 185 0.62 -40.29 23.85
C GLN A 185 0.86 -41.63 23.14
N LYS A 186 1.38 -41.62 21.91
CA LYS A 186 1.75 -42.85 21.20
C LYS A 186 2.89 -43.60 21.88
N GLU A 187 3.89 -42.88 22.37
CA GLU A 187 5.01 -43.47 23.12
C GLU A 187 4.54 -44.10 24.44
N GLU A 188 3.65 -43.43 25.18
CA GLU A 188 3.05 -43.96 26.41
C GLU A 188 2.21 -45.22 26.16
N ILE A 189 1.38 -45.22 25.11
CA ILE A 189 0.59 -46.39 24.71
C ILE A 189 1.52 -47.56 24.32
N THR A 190 2.53 -47.29 23.50
CA THR A 190 3.50 -48.32 23.06
C THR A 190 4.24 -48.91 24.26
N ALA A 191 4.74 -48.06 25.17
CA ALA A 191 5.42 -48.51 26.39
C ALA A 191 4.51 -49.34 27.30
N LYS A 192 3.21 -48.98 27.38
CA LYS A 192 2.22 -49.75 28.15
C LYS A 192 1.99 -51.15 27.54
N TYR A 193 1.85 -51.25 26.22
CA TYR A 193 1.70 -52.54 25.55
C TYR A 193 2.96 -53.41 25.66
N ASP A 194 4.14 -52.81 25.58
CA ASP A 194 5.40 -53.54 25.77
C ASP A 194 5.56 -54.10 27.18
N ARG A 195 5.10 -53.36 28.21
CA ARG A 195 5.06 -53.88 29.59
C ARG A 195 4.10 -55.06 29.72
N LEU A 196 2.88 -54.93 29.21
CA LEU A 196 1.88 -56.00 29.24
C LEU A 196 2.37 -57.26 28.52
N ARG A 197 3.01 -57.11 27.35
CA ARG A 197 3.60 -58.24 26.60
C ARG A 197 4.72 -58.93 27.41
N LYS A 198 5.58 -58.18 28.09
CA LYS A 198 6.63 -58.73 28.95
C LYS A 198 6.05 -59.48 30.16
N GLU A 199 5.03 -58.93 30.80
CA GLU A 199 4.32 -59.59 31.90
C GLU A 199 3.64 -60.89 31.46
N GLU A 200 3.01 -60.90 30.30
CA GLU A 200 2.37 -62.09 29.72
C GLU A 200 3.41 -63.17 29.39
N GLN A 201 4.54 -62.79 28.78
CA GLN A 201 5.64 -63.71 28.50
C GLN A 201 6.19 -64.32 29.79
N GLN A 202 6.42 -63.52 30.84
CA GLN A 202 6.88 -64.02 32.14
C GLN A 202 5.89 -64.99 32.79
N ARG A 203 4.57 -64.73 32.68
CA ARG A 203 3.53 -65.66 33.15
C ARG A 203 3.55 -66.97 32.39
N PHE A 204 3.70 -66.91 31.07
CA PHE A 204 3.80 -68.09 30.22
C PHE A 204 5.03 -68.93 30.56
N ASP A 205 6.21 -68.31 30.68
CA ASP A 205 7.47 -68.99 31.02
C ASP A 205 7.40 -69.62 32.42
N SER A 206 6.79 -68.93 33.39
CA SER A 206 6.58 -69.46 34.75
C SER A 206 5.63 -70.65 34.79
N ALA A 207 4.54 -70.59 34.00
CA ALA A 207 3.61 -71.71 33.85
C ALA A 207 4.29 -72.90 33.17
N TYR A 208 5.08 -72.67 32.13
CA TYR A 208 5.79 -73.75 31.42
C TYR A 208 6.84 -74.43 32.32
N SER A 209 7.60 -73.66 33.12
CA SER A 209 8.58 -74.21 34.07
C SER A 209 7.94 -75.07 35.17
N SER A 210 6.72 -74.75 35.62
CA SER A 210 5.99 -75.57 36.60
C SER A 210 5.49 -76.89 36.02
N TYR A 211 5.15 -76.95 34.72
CA TYR A 211 4.84 -78.19 34.03
C TYR A 211 6.05 -79.11 33.87
N ASP A 212 7.21 -78.57 33.47
CA ASP A 212 8.42 -79.37 33.24
C ASP A 212 8.93 -80.03 34.53
N SER A 213 8.90 -79.30 35.66
CA SER A 213 9.29 -79.82 36.97
C SER A 213 8.40 -80.95 37.50
N SER A 214 7.14 -81.05 37.04
CA SER A 214 6.20 -82.12 37.41
C SER A 214 6.34 -83.38 36.53
N SER A 215 7.07 -83.32 35.43
CA SER A 215 7.18 -84.42 34.46
C SER A 215 8.33 -85.40 34.73
N LYS A 216 9.17 -85.17 35.75
CA LYS A 216 10.29 -86.07 36.06
C LYS A 216 9.76 -87.42 36.59
N PRO A 217 9.93 -88.53 35.86
CA PRO A 217 9.44 -89.83 36.30
C PRO A 217 10.19 -90.25 37.56
N THR A 218 9.45 -90.46 38.64
CA THR A 218 9.98 -91.00 39.88
C THR A 218 10.44 -92.43 39.59
N LYS A 219 11.74 -92.64 39.39
CA LYS A 219 12.32 -93.99 39.36
C LYS A 219 12.14 -94.61 40.74
N LYS A 220 11.05 -95.38 40.91
CA LYS A 220 10.92 -96.32 42.03
C LYS A 220 12.03 -97.36 41.87
N LYS A 221 12.98 -97.36 42.82
CA LYS A 221 13.89 -98.48 43.05
C LYS A 221 13.16 -99.60 43.75
#